data_AF-A0A948VDE7-F1
#
_entry.id   AF-A0A948VDE7-F1
#
_cell.length_a   1.000
_cell.length_b   1.000
_cell.length_c   1.000
_cell.angle_alpha   90.00
_cell.angle_beta   90.00
_cell.angle_gamma   90.00
#
_symmetry.space_group_name_H-M   'P 1'
#
loop_
_entity.id
_entity.type
_entity.pdbx_description
1 polymer ?
#
loop_
_entity_poly.entity_id
_entity_poly.type
_entity_poly.pdbx_seq_one_letter_code
_entity_poly.pdbx_strand_id
1 'polypeptide(L)'
;MEDKTLKSIEAKVEKLANSENMQKYELKRPFDELPDMPFSSYDEMKKAIDDKKASIIINFVNSSGAAFDLAAKGGEKIMFWFSLSATYIITLLMIGLAIFLSNYFLLIAVLWLIVASKFSSYYVNPPLYPFKGRRVADIALVIGVIALLTSESLTVPLLAFSYILMHWSYVLNRRVYGTTLHSRALQSEILFRFLYVPGYIHLSQNEGQKSIFDTR
;
A
#
# COMPACT_ATOMS: atom_id res chain seq x y z
N MET A 1 29.04 -0.89 -4.76
CA MET A 1 28.89 0.39 -5.48
C MET A 1 27.68 1.09 -4.87
N GLU A 2 27.91 2.02 -3.95
CA GLU A 2 26.83 2.75 -3.27
C GLU A 2 25.98 3.50 -4.30
N ASP A 3 24.67 3.25 -4.23
CA ASP A 3 23.71 3.82 -5.18
C ASP A 3 23.61 5.34 -4.95
N LYS A 4 24.08 6.14 -5.92
CA LYS A 4 23.96 7.61 -5.89
C LYS A 4 22.53 8.09 -5.59
N THR A 5 21.54 7.29 -5.95
CA THR A 5 20.13 7.57 -5.70
C THR A 5 19.77 7.44 -4.23
N LEU A 6 20.30 6.43 -3.54
CA LEU A 6 20.06 6.21 -2.11
C LEU A 6 20.62 7.38 -1.30
N LYS A 7 21.87 7.79 -1.56
CA LYS A 7 22.47 8.96 -0.90
C LYS A 7 21.68 10.25 -1.10
N SER A 8 21.13 10.43 -2.30
CA SER A 8 20.26 11.59 -2.57
C SER A 8 18.96 11.55 -1.78
N ILE A 9 18.38 10.36 -1.58
CA ILE A 9 17.18 10.15 -0.77
C ILE A 9 17.48 10.41 0.71
N GLU A 10 18.59 9.88 1.23
CA GLU A 10 19.04 10.10 2.61
C GLU A 10 19.25 11.58 2.89
N ALA A 11 19.97 12.30 2.01
CA ALA A 11 20.18 13.74 2.16
C ALA A 11 18.88 14.55 2.19
N LYS A 12 17.85 14.12 1.42
CA LYS A 12 16.52 14.75 1.46
C LYS A 12 15.82 14.48 2.79
N VAL A 13 15.89 13.26 3.30
CA VAL A 13 15.32 12.88 4.59
C VAL A 13 16.03 13.59 5.73
N GLU A 14 17.35 13.73 5.70
CA GLU A 14 18.12 14.52 6.67
C GLU A 14 17.72 15.99 6.65
N LYS A 15 17.60 16.58 5.45
CA LYS A 15 17.15 17.97 5.31
C LYS A 15 15.75 18.16 5.89
N LEU A 16 14.85 17.20 5.68
CA LEU A 16 13.52 17.22 6.26
C LEU A 16 13.55 17.02 7.76
N ALA A 17 14.33 16.08 8.28
CA ALA A 17 14.51 15.85 9.72
C ALA A 17 15.00 17.10 10.46
N ASN A 18 15.78 17.95 9.79
CA ASN A 18 16.27 19.22 10.32
C ASN A 18 15.28 20.40 10.18
N SER A 19 14.15 20.21 9.48
CA SER A 19 13.11 21.24 9.38
C SER A 19 12.23 21.29 10.63
N GLU A 20 11.73 22.48 11.00
CA GLU A 20 10.86 22.69 12.19
C GLU A 20 9.66 21.72 12.24
N ASN A 21 9.11 21.38 11.07
CA ASN A 21 7.94 20.50 10.96
C ASN A 21 8.21 19.03 11.33
N MET A 22 9.47 18.59 11.33
CA MET A 22 9.85 17.18 11.57
C MET A 22 10.74 16.97 12.80
N GLN A 23 11.16 18.03 13.47
CA GLN A 23 11.85 17.92 14.77
C GLN A 23 11.01 17.15 15.81
N LYS A 24 9.67 17.20 15.70
CA LYS A 24 8.74 16.41 16.50
C LYS A 24 8.89 14.89 16.32
N TYR A 25 9.41 14.41 15.19
CA TYR A 25 9.59 12.98 14.92
C TYR A 25 10.96 12.46 15.35
N GLU A 26 11.76 13.27 16.05
CA GLU A 26 12.95 12.84 16.82
C GLU A 26 13.88 11.84 16.10
N LEU A 27 14.02 12.00 14.79
CA LEU A 27 14.74 11.06 13.90
C LEU A 27 16.23 10.90 14.24
N LYS A 28 16.77 11.79 15.09
CA LYS A 28 18.15 11.79 15.58
C LYS A 28 18.36 10.97 16.86
N ARG A 29 17.31 10.48 17.54
CA ARG A 29 17.48 9.61 18.72
C ARG A 29 18.34 8.40 18.40
N PRO A 30 19.22 7.92 19.30
CA PRO A 30 19.87 6.63 19.16
C PRO A 30 18.87 5.51 18.80
N PHE A 31 19.33 4.51 18.05
CA PHE A 31 18.45 3.49 17.45
C PHE A 31 17.75 2.64 18.51
N ASP A 32 18.50 2.31 19.56
CA ASP A 32 18.09 1.59 20.75
C ASP A 32 17.14 2.39 21.66
N GLU A 33 17.07 3.71 21.48
CA GLU A 33 16.14 4.59 22.21
C GLU A 33 14.83 4.86 21.43
N LEU A 34 14.64 4.19 20.28
CA LEU A 34 13.38 4.29 19.55
C LEU A 34 12.25 3.61 20.34
N PRO A 35 11.02 4.17 20.33
CA PRO A 35 9.89 3.57 21.05
C PRO A 35 9.63 2.14 20.58
N ASP A 36 9.38 1.21 21.51
CA ASP A 36 9.05 -0.19 21.24
C ASP A 36 10.09 -0.94 20.37
N MET A 37 11.36 -0.51 20.42
CA MET A 37 12.42 -1.10 19.62
C MET A 37 13.05 -2.32 20.30
N PRO A 38 12.96 -3.53 19.70
CA PRO A 38 13.43 -4.74 20.37
C PRO A 38 14.90 -5.08 20.06
N PHE A 39 15.60 -4.25 19.28
CA PHE A 39 16.96 -4.49 18.82
C PHE A 39 17.89 -3.38 19.30
N SER A 40 19.13 -3.75 19.64
CA SER A 40 20.14 -2.81 20.12
C SER A 40 20.81 -2.01 18.99
N SER A 41 20.74 -2.51 17.75
CA SER A 41 21.34 -1.85 16.60
C SER A 41 20.62 -2.16 15.28
N TYR A 42 20.81 -1.29 14.30
CA TYR A 42 20.25 -1.44 12.97
C TYR A 42 20.74 -2.70 12.25
N ASP A 43 22.02 -3.03 12.41
CA ASP A 43 22.60 -4.24 11.83
C ASP A 43 22.03 -5.51 12.45
N GLU A 44 21.78 -5.49 13.77
CA GLU A 44 21.12 -6.61 14.46
C GLU A 44 19.68 -6.82 13.97
N MET A 45 18.90 -5.74 13.86
CA MET A 45 17.54 -5.79 13.31
C MET A 45 17.55 -6.36 11.89
N LYS A 46 18.44 -5.85 11.03
CA LYS A 46 18.56 -6.29 9.64
C LYS A 46 18.90 -7.78 9.56
N LYS A 47 19.86 -8.23 10.36
CA LYS A 47 20.22 -9.66 10.46
C LYS A 47 19.04 -10.50 10.95
N ALA A 48 18.28 -10.03 11.93
CA ALA A 48 17.10 -10.74 12.42
C ALA A 48 16.00 -10.86 11.35
N ILE A 49 15.85 -9.86 10.48
CA ILE A 49 14.92 -9.89 9.34
C ILE A 49 15.42 -10.86 8.26
N ASP A 50 16.71 -10.83 7.93
CA ASP A 50 17.33 -11.75 6.97
C ASP A 50 17.23 -13.21 7.46
N ASP A 51 17.40 -13.43 8.77
CA ASP A 51 17.21 -14.72 9.46
C ASP A 51 15.73 -15.12 9.64
N LYS A 52 14.78 -14.30 9.16
CA LYS A 52 13.32 -14.47 9.29
C LYS A 52 12.79 -14.52 10.74
N LYS A 53 13.59 -14.09 11.71
CA LYS A 53 13.20 -13.97 13.13
C LYS A 53 12.35 -12.72 13.39
N ALA A 54 12.43 -11.73 12.50
CA ALA A 54 11.57 -10.55 12.51
C ALA A 54 11.10 -10.20 11.09
N SER A 55 10.10 -9.33 11.01
CA SER A 55 9.57 -8.81 9.74
C SER A 55 9.14 -7.36 9.88
N ILE A 56 9.27 -6.60 8.79
CA ILE A 56 8.75 -5.24 8.68
C ILE A 56 7.32 -5.31 8.16
N ILE A 57 6.38 -4.85 8.98
CA ILE A 57 4.97 -4.71 8.62
C ILE A 57 4.72 -3.27 8.16
N ILE A 58 4.05 -3.10 7.03
CA ILE A 58 3.74 -1.79 6.48
C ILE A 58 2.35 -1.38 6.90
N ASN A 59 2.26 -0.22 7.54
CA ASN A 59 1.00 0.36 7.95
C ASN A 59 0.38 1.14 6.78
N PHE A 60 -0.55 0.49 6.09
CA PHE A 60 -1.30 1.11 5.01
C PHE A 60 -2.39 2.08 5.51
N VAL A 61 -2.67 2.15 6.82
CA VAL A 61 -3.61 3.16 7.37
C VAL A 61 -2.93 4.53 7.37
N ASN A 62 -1.67 4.55 7.82
CA ASN A 62 -0.85 5.75 7.87
C ASN A 62 -0.12 6.01 6.55
N SER A 63 -0.37 5.24 5.49
CA SER A 63 0.38 5.39 4.25
C SER A 63 0.18 6.78 3.66
N SER A 64 1.25 7.59 3.70
CA SER A 64 1.25 8.90 3.05
C SER A 64 1.94 8.81 1.69
N GLY A 65 1.38 9.50 0.70
CA GLY A 65 2.05 9.70 -0.59
C GLY A 65 3.38 10.43 -0.42
N ALA A 66 3.52 11.25 0.62
CA ALA A 66 4.76 11.97 0.96
C ALA A 66 5.89 11.02 1.40
N ALA A 67 5.60 10.04 2.26
CA ALA A 67 6.61 9.06 2.69
C ALA A 67 7.10 8.20 1.52
N PHE A 68 6.20 7.82 0.63
CA PHE A 68 6.57 7.11 -0.60
C PHE A 68 7.34 8.00 -1.57
N ASP A 69 6.93 9.25 -1.78
CA ASP A 69 7.64 10.15 -2.67
C ASP A 69 9.06 10.46 -2.18
N LEU A 70 9.31 10.41 -0.89
CA LEU A 70 10.66 10.55 -0.34
C LEU A 70 11.50 9.28 -0.49
N ALA A 71 10.91 8.11 -0.25
CA ALA A 71 11.62 6.83 -0.29
C ALA A 71 11.79 6.26 -1.71
N ALA A 72 10.92 6.62 -2.65
CA ALA A 72 10.86 6.01 -3.97
C ALA A 72 11.82 6.66 -4.99
N LYS A 73 12.36 5.83 -5.88
CA LYS A 73 13.10 6.25 -7.08
C LYS A 73 12.17 6.72 -8.18
N GLY A 74 12.70 7.44 -9.17
CA GLY A 74 11.92 7.96 -10.31
C GLY A 74 11.02 6.91 -10.98
N GLY A 75 11.55 5.71 -11.27
CA GLY A 75 10.74 4.63 -11.87
C GLY A 75 9.64 4.09 -10.94
N GLU A 76 9.93 3.93 -9.65
CA GLU A 76 8.96 3.48 -8.63
C GLU A 76 7.84 4.53 -8.46
N LYS A 77 8.19 5.83 -8.48
CA LYS A 77 7.24 6.93 -8.50
C LYS A 77 6.33 6.89 -9.72
N ILE A 78 6.89 6.70 -10.91
CA ILE A 78 6.11 6.62 -12.15
C ILE A 78 5.13 5.46 -12.07
N MET A 79 5.57 4.26 -11.66
CA MET A 79 4.67 3.11 -11.52
C MET A 79 3.58 3.35 -10.47
N PHE A 80 3.92 3.94 -9.33
CA PHE A 80 2.96 4.27 -8.28
C PHE A 80 1.90 5.27 -8.77
N TRP A 81 2.32 6.40 -9.36
CA TRP A 81 1.42 7.41 -9.88
C TRP A 81 0.60 6.92 -11.08
N PHE A 82 1.20 6.15 -11.98
CA PHE A 82 0.48 5.51 -13.09
C PHE A 82 -0.61 4.57 -12.56
N SER A 83 -0.26 3.67 -11.62
CA SER A 83 -1.23 2.75 -11.02
C SER A 83 -2.34 3.52 -10.30
N LEU A 84 -2.02 4.55 -9.53
CA LEU A 84 -3.00 5.37 -8.83
C LEU A 84 -3.92 6.10 -9.81
N SER A 85 -3.35 6.68 -10.87
CA SER A 85 -4.08 7.41 -11.91
C SER A 85 -4.99 6.49 -12.73
N ALA A 86 -4.57 5.25 -12.97
CA ALA A 86 -5.36 4.27 -13.71
C ALA A 86 -6.74 4.07 -13.07
N THR A 87 -6.84 3.98 -11.73
CA THR A 87 -8.14 3.86 -11.03
C THR A 87 -9.08 5.02 -11.36
N TYR A 88 -8.58 6.26 -11.38
CA TYR A 88 -9.36 7.45 -11.73
C TYR A 88 -9.74 7.48 -13.21
N ILE A 89 -8.79 7.16 -14.10
CA ILE A 89 -9.03 7.13 -15.55
C ILE A 89 -10.10 6.09 -15.90
N ILE A 90 -10.00 4.87 -15.35
CA ILE A 90 -10.99 3.80 -15.56
C ILE A 90 -12.37 4.27 -15.09
N THR A 91 -12.44 4.92 -13.93
CA THR A 91 -13.70 5.46 -13.41
C THR A 91 -14.32 6.47 -14.36
N LEU A 92 -13.53 7.43 -14.86
CA LEU A 92 -14.01 8.45 -15.80
C LEU A 92 -14.47 7.82 -17.13
N LEU A 93 -13.71 6.86 -17.65
CA LEU A 93 -14.09 6.12 -18.87
C LEU A 93 -15.42 5.38 -18.68
N MET A 94 -15.63 4.76 -17.52
CA MET A 94 -16.87 4.04 -17.20
C MET A 94 -18.07 4.96 -17.06
N ILE A 95 -17.90 6.15 -16.47
CA ILE A 95 -18.94 7.19 -16.43
C ILE A 95 -19.29 7.64 -17.85
N GLY A 96 -18.28 7.97 -18.67
CA GLY A 96 -18.48 8.39 -20.06
C GLY A 96 -19.20 7.32 -20.89
N LEU A 97 -18.81 6.06 -20.70
CA LEU A 97 -19.43 4.91 -21.36
C LEU A 97 -20.89 4.71 -20.92
N ALA A 98 -21.19 4.86 -19.62
CA ALA A 98 -22.55 4.78 -19.10
C ALA A 98 -23.47 5.85 -19.70
N ILE A 99 -22.96 7.08 -19.84
CA ILE A 99 -23.68 8.19 -20.48
C ILE A 99 -23.89 7.90 -21.97
N PHE A 100 -22.84 7.50 -22.68
CA PHE A 100 -22.91 7.20 -24.12
C PHE A 100 -23.92 6.08 -24.44
N LEU A 101 -23.95 5.04 -23.60
CA LEU A 101 -24.90 3.92 -23.74
C LEU A 101 -26.30 4.23 -23.18
N SER A 102 -26.53 5.45 -22.67
CA SER A 102 -27.77 5.83 -21.95
C SER A 102 -28.16 4.83 -20.86
N ASN A 103 -27.15 4.22 -20.21
CA ASN A 103 -27.32 3.15 -19.25
C ASN A 103 -27.17 3.68 -17.82
N TYR A 104 -28.28 4.17 -17.28
CA TYR A 104 -28.32 4.75 -15.93
C TYR A 104 -28.02 3.74 -14.82
N PHE A 105 -28.25 2.45 -15.04
CA PHE A 105 -27.89 1.42 -14.09
C PHE A 105 -26.36 1.27 -13.97
N LEU A 106 -25.65 1.28 -15.10
CA LEU A 106 -24.19 1.31 -15.13
C LEU A 106 -23.64 2.53 -14.38
N LEU A 107 -24.27 3.69 -14.60
CA LEU A 107 -23.86 4.93 -13.94
C LEU A 107 -24.01 4.85 -12.41
N ILE A 108 -25.16 4.38 -11.92
CA ILE A 108 -25.40 4.19 -10.48
C ILE A 108 -24.39 3.20 -9.88
N ALA A 109 -24.12 2.10 -10.57
CA ALA A 109 -23.17 1.09 -10.10
C ALA A 109 -21.72 1.61 -10.05
N VAL A 110 -21.29 2.41 -11.03
CA VAL A 110 -19.97 3.07 -11.00
C VAL A 110 -19.88 4.08 -9.86
N LEU A 111 -20.92 4.88 -9.63
CA LEU A 111 -20.98 5.80 -8.49
C LEU A 111 -20.91 5.03 -7.16
N TRP A 112 -21.60 3.90 -7.06
CA TRP A 112 -21.53 3.01 -5.89
C TRP A 112 -20.13 2.43 -5.69
N LEU A 113 -19.42 2.03 -6.75
CA LEU A 113 -18.04 1.56 -6.67
C LEU A 113 -17.08 2.64 -6.17
N ILE A 114 -17.27 3.90 -6.58
CA ILE A 114 -16.48 5.04 -6.06
C ILE A 114 -16.71 5.18 -4.55
N VAL A 115 -17.96 5.18 -4.12
CA VAL A 115 -18.32 5.28 -2.70
C VAL A 115 -17.75 4.09 -1.92
N ALA A 116 -17.96 2.87 -2.41
CA ALA A 116 -17.46 1.64 -1.82
C ALA A 116 -15.92 1.61 -1.74
N SER A 117 -15.21 2.19 -2.71
CA SER A 117 -13.74 2.29 -2.67
C SER A 117 -13.24 3.25 -1.58
N LYS A 118 -13.99 4.34 -1.31
CA LYS A 118 -13.70 5.23 -0.17
C LYS A 118 -13.99 4.57 1.17
N PHE A 119 -15.02 3.73 1.23
CA PHE A 119 -15.25 2.90 2.40
C PHE A 119 -14.18 1.82 2.53
N SER A 120 -13.70 1.20 1.44
CA SER A 120 -12.64 0.17 1.48
C SER A 120 -11.32 0.71 2.04
N SER A 121 -10.99 2.00 1.81
CA SER A 121 -9.87 2.68 2.47
C SER A 121 -10.01 2.86 3.99
N TYR A 122 -11.20 2.69 4.56
CA TYR A 122 -11.42 2.61 6.01
C TYR A 122 -11.25 1.19 6.59
N TYR A 123 -11.12 0.14 5.77
CA TYR A 123 -10.96 -1.26 6.23
C TYR A 123 -9.52 -1.66 6.56
N VAL A 124 -8.63 -0.68 6.71
CA VAL A 124 -7.20 -0.94 6.91
C VAL A 124 -6.85 -1.21 8.38
N ASN A 125 -7.84 -1.18 9.28
CA ASN A 125 -7.77 -1.80 10.61
C ASN A 125 -8.98 -2.74 10.81
N PRO A 126 -8.79 -4.07 10.92
CA PRO A 126 -9.75 -4.90 11.61
C PRO A 126 -9.29 -5.06 13.07
N PRO A 127 -9.88 -4.36 14.06
CA PRO A 127 -9.91 -4.93 15.40
C PRO A 127 -11.02 -5.99 15.50
N LEU A 128 -12.06 -5.97 14.65
CA LEU A 128 -13.36 -6.53 15.08
C LEU A 128 -14.28 -7.15 14.01
N TYR A 129 -13.84 -7.41 12.77
CA TYR A 129 -14.71 -8.06 11.78
C TYR A 129 -14.16 -9.43 11.32
N PRO A 130 -14.91 -10.54 11.52
CA PRO A 130 -14.45 -11.91 11.23
C PRO A 130 -14.35 -12.24 9.73
N PHE A 131 -14.75 -11.31 8.85
CA PHE A 131 -14.70 -11.53 7.41
C PHE A 131 -13.39 -10.98 6.83
N LYS A 132 -12.47 -11.89 6.54
CA LYS A 132 -11.26 -11.64 5.73
C LYS A 132 -11.67 -10.98 4.39
N GLY A 133 -11.61 -9.65 4.30
CA GLY A 133 -12.09 -8.86 3.15
C GLY A 133 -11.50 -9.26 1.78
N ARG A 134 -10.36 -9.96 1.77
CA ARG A 134 -9.80 -10.62 0.59
C ARG A 134 -10.82 -11.58 -0.06
N ARG A 135 -11.55 -12.36 0.76
CA ARG A 135 -12.58 -13.30 0.29
C ARG A 135 -13.77 -12.59 -0.34
N VAL A 136 -14.18 -11.44 0.18
CA VAL A 136 -15.30 -10.67 -0.40
C VAL A 136 -14.90 -10.11 -1.75
N ALA A 137 -13.66 -9.63 -1.88
CA ALA A 137 -13.14 -9.14 -3.16
C ALA A 137 -12.98 -10.27 -4.20
N ASP A 138 -12.50 -11.45 -3.76
CA ASP A 138 -12.36 -12.65 -4.60
C ASP A 138 -13.73 -13.21 -5.02
N ILE A 139 -14.71 -13.23 -4.11
CA ILE A 139 -16.10 -13.63 -4.40
C ILE A 139 -16.76 -12.63 -5.36
N ALA A 140 -16.58 -11.32 -5.16
CA ALA A 140 -17.08 -10.30 -6.08
C ALA A 140 -16.43 -10.42 -7.47
N LEU A 141 -15.15 -10.80 -7.55
CA LEU A 141 -14.46 -11.07 -8.81
C LEU A 141 -15.02 -12.31 -9.50
N VAL A 142 -15.24 -13.41 -8.77
CA VAL A 142 -15.84 -14.65 -9.31
C VAL A 142 -17.28 -14.41 -9.77
N ILE A 143 -18.09 -13.72 -8.97
CA ILE A 143 -19.44 -13.31 -9.35
C ILE A 143 -19.40 -12.42 -10.59
N GLY A 144 -18.46 -11.47 -10.65
CA GLY A 144 -18.25 -10.62 -11.82
C GLY A 144 -17.93 -11.42 -13.08
N VAL A 145 -17.01 -12.39 -13.02
CA VAL A 145 -16.63 -13.25 -14.14
C VAL A 145 -17.78 -14.16 -14.58
N ILE A 146 -18.53 -14.75 -13.64
CA ILE A 146 -19.70 -15.58 -13.96
C ILE A 146 -20.77 -14.72 -14.64
N ALA A 147 -21.04 -13.53 -14.10
CA ALA A 147 -22.03 -12.62 -14.66
C ALA A 147 -21.59 -12.10 -16.05
N LEU A 148 -20.28 -11.97 -16.30
CA LEU A 148 -19.64 -11.71 -17.60
C LEU A 148 -20.01 -12.77 -18.65
N LEU A 149 -20.04 -14.04 -18.22
CA LEU A 149 -20.31 -15.20 -19.08
C LEU A 149 -21.80 -15.46 -19.29
N THR A 150 -22.67 -14.97 -18.40
CA THR A 150 -24.10 -15.31 -18.40
C THR A 150 -25.05 -14.17 -18.77
N SER A 151 -24.59 -12.92 -18.87
CA SER A 151 -25.50 -11.81 -19.14
C SER A 151 -25.65 -11.51 -20.64
N GLU A 152 -26.88 -11.40 -21.12
CA GLU A 152 -27.19 -10.86 -22.45
C GLU A 152 -26.99 -9.33 -22.54
N SER A 153 -26.91 -8.63 -21.39
CA SER A 153 -26.68 -7.19 -21.31
C SER A 153 -25.19 -6.85 -21.17
N LEU A 154 -24.68 -5.90 -21.95
CA LEU A 154 -23.28 -5.44 -21.86
C LEU A 154 -22.89 -4.83 -20.50
N THR A 155 -23.87 -4.46 -19.68
CA THR A 155 -23.71 -3.75 -18.40
C THR A 155 -22.90 -4.55 -17.38
N VAL A 156 -23.22 -5.82 -17.22
CA VAL A 156 -22.60 -6.69 -16.23
C VAL A 156 -21.13 -6.96 -16.58
N PRO A 157 -20.78 -7.24 -17.85
CA PRO A 157 -19.39 -7.37 -18.24
C PRO A 157 -18.54 -6.13 -18.03
N LEU A 158 -19.10 -4.96 -18.34
CA LEU A 158 -18.42 -3.69 -18.12
C LEU A 158 -18.16 -3.43 -16.63
N LEU A 159 -19.13 -3.76 -15.76
CA LEU A 159 -18.95 -3.66 -14.31
C LEU A 159 -17.90 -4.64 -13.79
N ALA A 160 -17.91 -5.88 -14.24
CA ALA A 160 -16.91 -6.87 -13.85
C ALA A 160 -15.51 -6.47 -14.31
N PHE A 161 -15.37 -6.03 -15.57
CA PHE A 161 -14.10 -5.58 -16.13
C PHE A 161 -13.54 -4.36 -15.41
N SER A 162 -14.38 -3.34 -15.15
CA SER A 162 -13.97 -2.15 -14.39
C SER A 162 -13.53 -2.48 -12.98
N TYR A 163 -14.27 -3.35 -12.28
CA TYR A 163 -13.89 -3.84 -10.96
C TYR A 163 -12.53 -4.57 -10.97
N ILE A 164 -12.32 -5.48 -11.93
CA ILE A 164 -11.04 -6.21 -12.08
C ILE A 164 -9.89 -5.22 -12.28
N LEU A 165 -10.03 -4.25 -13.17
CA LEU A 165 -8.97 -3.27 -13.43
C LEU A 165 -8.69 -2.37 -12.22
N MET A 166 -9.73 -1.89 -11.53
CA MET A 166 -9.58 -1.09 -10.30
C MET A 166 -8.89 -1.90 -9.19
N HIS A 167 -9.31 -3.15 -8.99
CA HIS A 167 -8.70 -4.04 -8.01
C HIS A 167 -7.24 -4.34 -8.35
N TRP A 168 -6.93 -4.63 -9.61
CA TRP A 168 -5.58 -4.91 -10.06
C TRP A 168 -4.65 -3.70 -9.90
N SER A 169 -5.14 -2.50 -10.25
CA SER A 169 -4.46 -1.22 -10.01
C SER A 169 -4.16 -1.02 -8.51
N TYR A 170 -5.14 -1.27 -7.64
CA TYR A 170 -4.98 -1.18 -6.19
C TYR A 170 -3.92 -2.16 -5.66
N VAL A 171 -3.98 -3.43 -6.09
CA VAL A 171 -3.01 -4.46 -5.68
C VAL A 171 -1.61 -4.11 -6.14
N LEU A 172 -1.46 -3.63 -7.38
CA LEU A 172 -0.17 -3.21 -7.92
C LEU A 172 0.39 -2.02 -7.13
N ASN A 173 -0.44 -1.01 -6.87
CA ASN A 173 -0.05 0.16 -6.08
C ASN A 173 0.42 -0.25 -4.68
N ARG A 174 -0.35 -1.09 -3.98
CA ARG A 174 0.00 -1.62 -2.66
C ARG A 174 1.30 -2.41 -2.69
N ARG A 175 1.52 -3.20 -3.73
CA ARG A 175 2.76 -3.97 -3.91
C ARG A 175 3.95 -3.05 -4.11
N VAL A 176 3.88 -2.10 -5.05
CA VAL A 176 4.96 -1.14 -5.32
C VAL A 176 5.26 -0.31 -4.08
N TYR A 177 4.24 0.22 -3.43
CA TYR A 177 4.36 0.95 -2.16
C TYR A 177 5.07 0.09 -1.12
N GLY A 178 4.54 -1.11 -0.90
CA GLY A 178 5.02 -2.01 0.13
C GLY A 178 6.47 -2.44 -0.08
N THR A 179 6.80 -2.94 -1.27
CA THR A 179 8.15 -3.40 -1.59
C THR A 179 9.17 -2.27 -1.54
N THR A 180 8.77 -1.06 -1.94
CA THR A 180 9.67 0.10 -1.93
C THR A 180 10.00 0.50 -0.50
N LEU A 181 9.00 0.71 0.35
CA LEU A 181 9.24 1.10 1.75
C LEU A 181 10.03 0.03 2.50
N HIS A 182 9.68 -1.24 2.33
CA HIS A 182 10.41 -2.35 2.95
C HIS A 182 11.89 -2.38 2.51
N SER A 183 12.13 -2.27 1.20
CA SER A 183 13.49 -2.28 0.64
C SER A 183 14.31 -1.09 1.16
N ARG A 184 13.72 0.11 1.21
CA ARG A 184 14.39 1.32 1.68
C ARG A 184 14.69 1.28 3.17
N ALA A 185 13.76 0.76 3.96
CA ALA A 185 13.94 0.55 5.39
C ALA A 185 15.09 -0.43 5.72
N LEU A 186 15.46 -1.34 4.82
CA LEU A 186 16.58 -2.28 5.01
C LEU A 186 17.91 -1.81 4.40
N GLN A 187 17.87 -0.77 3.58
CA GLN A 187 19.05 -0.20 2.94
C GLN A 187 19.71 0.89 3.77
N SER A 188 18.96 1.57 4.63
CA SER A 188 19.43 2.75 5.35
C SER A 188 18.73 2.91 6.69
N GLU A 189 19.52 3.10 7.74
CA GLU A 189 19.03 3.34 9.09
C GLU A 189 18.20 4.62 9.19
N ILE A 190 18.62 5.69 8.51
CA ILE A 190 17.87 6.94 8.55
C ILE A 190 16.50 6.81 7.85
N LEU A 191 16.42 6.00 6.79
CA LEU A 191 15.15 5.70 6.13
C LEU A 191 14.28 4.78 6.99
N PHE A 192 14.89 3.80 7.67
CA PHE A 192 14.18 2.99 8.64
C PHE A 192 13.51 3.87 9.70
N ARG A 193 14.28 4.74 10.36
CA ARG A 193 13.78 5.66 11.39
C ARG A 193 12.69 6.59 10.88
N PHE A 194 12.90 7.16 9.69
CA PHE A 194 11.92 8.02 9.02
C PHE A 194 10.59 7.31 8.78
N LEU A 195 10.61 6.01 8.49
CA LEU A 195 9.40 5.22 8.30
C LEU A 195 8.82 4.70 9.63
N TYR A 196 9.66 4.37 10.59
CA TYR A 196 9.28 3.73 11.85
C TYR A 196 8.66 4.72 12.85
N VAL A 197 9.32 5.86 13.12
CA VAL A 197 8.86 6.80 14.16
C VAL A 197 7.46 7.37 13.89
N PRO A 198 7.10 7.76 12.65
CA PRO A 198 5.74 8.20 12.36
C PRO A 198 4.73 7.04 12.23
N GLY A 199 5.17 5.78 12.36
CA GLY A 199 4.33 4.59 12.30
C GLY A 199 3.90 4.18 10.89
N TYR A 200 4.70 4.48 9.86
CA TYR A 200 4.50 3.96 8.49
C TYR A 200 4.90 2.48 8.39
N ILE A 201 5.86 2.06 9.21
CA ILE A 201 6.26 0.67 9.37
C ILE A 201 6.30 0.28 10.84
N HIS A 202 6.14 -1.02 11.10
CA HIS A 202 6.24 -1.65 12.41
C HIS A 202 7.12 -2.90 12.33
N LEU A 203 7.68 -3.31 13.45
CA LEU A 203 8.41 -4.57 13.55
C LEU A 203 7.51 -5.64 14.18
N SER A 204 7.55 -6.85 13.62
CA SER A 204 6.93 -8.03 14.21
C SER A 204 7.99 -9.09 14.42
N GLN A 205 8.13 -9.58 15.65
CA GLN A 205 8.96 -10.72 15.96
C GLN A 205 8.19 -12.02 15.67
N ASN A 206 8.88 -12.99 15.07
CA ASN A 206 8.31 -14.29 14.71
C ASN A 206 8.54 -15.35 15.81
N GLU A 207 8.87 -14.95 17.04
CA GLU A 207 9.01 -15.89 18.16
C GLU A 207 7.64 -16.51 18.47
N GLY A 208 7.42 -17.73 17.99
CA GLY A 208 6.29 -18.59 18.36
C GLY A 208 4.94 -18.27 17.71
N GLN A 209 4.79 -17.21 16.91
CA GLN A 209 3.58 -17.03 16.10
C GLN A 209 3.69 -17.83 14.80
N LYS A 210 2.95 -18.93 14.72
CA LYS A 210 2.60 -19.59 13.47
C LYS A 210 2.07 -18.53 12.51
N SER A 211 2.91 -18.17 11.54
CA SER A 211 2.59 -17.29 10.43
C SER A 211 1.24 -17.69 9.83
N ILE A 212 0.27 -16.78 9.88
CA ILE A 212 -1.02 -16.91 9.19
C ILE A 212 -0.83 -16.90 7.65
N PHE A 213 0.41 -16.70 7.17
CA PHE A 213 0.80 -16.78 5.76
C PHE A 213 1.49 -18.09 5.38
N ASP A 214 1.61 -19.06 6.29
CA ASP A 214 2.01 -20.42 5.95
C ASP A 214 0.77 -21.25 5.58
N THR A 215 0.23 -20.98 4.39
CA THR A 215 -0.64 -21.93 3.69
C THR A 215 -0.06 -22.14 2.30
N ARG A 216 0.30 -23.40 2.06
CA ARG A 216 0.55 -24.01 0.75
C ARG A 216 -0.33 -23.46 -0.36
#